data_AF-A0A2E0CEI0-F1
#
_entry.id   AF-A0A2E0CEI0-F1
#
_cell.length_a   1.000
_cell.length_b   1.000
_cell.length_c   1.000
_cell.angle_alpha   90.00
_cell.angle_beta   90.00
_cell.angle_gamma   90.00
#
_symmetry.space_group_name_H-M   'P 1'
#
loop_
_entity.id
_entity.type
_entity.pdbx_description
1 polymer ?
#
loop_
_entity_poly.entity_id
_entity_poly.type
_entity_poly.pdbx_seq_one_letter_code
_entity_poly.pdbx_strand_id
1 'polypeptide(L)'
;MRVIFILFLSTLFSGKIYVSLQMLDQVGIVDSETLELIDVIHTDFNDISTDCMNYSSEMDCNMATGCEWMMGMCMESSGSCMDYSSEMDCNMAAGCEWMMGMCMESSDSCMDYNSEMDCNMATGCEWMMGMCMESGGMQMGNNTPHFIAIDDINGYWFVTTIASGYVAQFELITNNFVDKIFVGDSPALLTLNKHAKKIYCSRMMPMGSMMTGSESTIIHEIDYSGNMLMTSNEFEIPAPAPHGVAINSNGSEVYVASNTADWIYKIIPSSSDIIGSVMDDNIDNSPNIETQRLKPIQCLSVGDSLLFVTCSGGQWFDPWTGNQEEIAGQVQLWDSNAMIKLDTYEFDWYSSPWHIVNDKHDNRVYLALAGDGLYEGSSGVASLSYDNSNLSLDWFTSNDVFDTLHGIDISDEHEQIYVSGRGDGNLHVLNLSGDLINSIPLSVNGDMVMAGGVAFFSDYDQGNLNNDDLIDIFDIILLVSYILGNLENYNEILFNTSGDLNIDGSIDILDVMLLASIILNSN
;
A
#
# COMPACT_ATOMS: atom_id res chain seq x y z
N MET A 1 39.85 -29.08 -25.66
CA MET A 1 38.53 -29.63 -25.30
C MET A 1 38.36 -29.54 -23.80
N ARG A 2 37.78 -28.44 -23.32
CA ARG A 2 36.99 -28.36 -22.10
C ARG A 2 35.98 -27.24 -22.37
N VAL A 3 34.89 -27.66 -22.98
CA VAL A 3 33.66 -26.87 -23.07
C VAL A 3 33.10 -26.93 -21.66
N ILE A 4 33.24 -25.85 -20.88
CA ILE A 4 32.39 -25.66 -19.71
C ILE A 4 31.12 -25.07 -20.30
N PHE A 5 30.11 -25.91 -20.45
CA PHE A 5 28.73 -25.48 -20.65
C PHE A 5 28.37 -24.77 -19.34
N ILE A 6 28.55 -23.44 -19.29
CA ILE A 6 27.76 -22.63 -18.37
C ILE A 6 26.38 -22.64 -19.01
N LEU A 7 25.57 -23.63 -18.65
CA LEU A 7 24.14 -23.43 -18.72
C LEU A 7 23.90 -22.26 -17.77
N PHE A 8 23.74 -21.05 -18.32
CA PHE A 8 22.83 -20.09 -17.73
C PHE A 8 21.48 -20.81 -17.71
N LEU A 9 21.25 -21.58 -16.65
CA LEU A 9 19.90 -21.79 -16.18
C LEU A 9 19.55 -20.40 -15.66
N SER A 10 19.04 -19.54 -16.54
CA SER A 10 18.13 -18.49 -16.11
C SER A 10 16.98 -19.27 -15.48
N THR A 11 17.12 -19.62 -14.19
CA THR A 11 15.94 -19.71 -13.35
C THR A 11 15.34 -18.32 -13.49
N LEU A 12 14.34 -18.23 -14.35
CA LEU A 12 13.42 -17.11 -14.44
C LEU A 12 12.86 -17.00 -13.03
N PHE A 13 13.47 -16.14 -12.23
CA PHE A 13 12.91 -15.78 -10.96
C PHE A 13 11.83 -14.76 -11.30
N SER A 14 10.59 -15.23 -11.33
CA SER A 14 9.45 -14.36 -11.58
C SER A 14 9.33 -13.37 -10.42
N GLY A 15 9.26 -12.08 -10.75
CA GLY A 15 8.95 -11.05 -9.77
C GLY A 15 7.57 -11.27 -9.15
N LYS A 16 7.39 -10.79 -7.93
CA LYS A 16 6.12 -10.87 -7.18
C LYS A 16 5.46 -9.51 -7.11
N ILE A 17 4.16 -9.47 -7.30
CA ILE A 17 3.33 -8.27 -7.16
C ILE A 17 2.40 -8.48 -5.96
N TYR A 18 2.56 -7.66 -4.94
CA TYR A 18 1.75 -7.66 -3.73
C TYR A 18 0.61 -6.63 -3.90
N VAL A 19 -0.62 -7.04 -3.62
CA VAL A 19 -1.80 -6.18 -3.74
C VAL A 19 -2.65 -6.27 -2.47
N SER A 20 -2.90 -5.14 -1.81
CA SER A 20 -3.77 -5.13 -0.63
C SER A 20 -5.23 -5.29 -1.03
N LEU A 21 -5.95 -6.21 -0.41
CA LEU A 21 -7.37 -6.52 -0.67
C LEU A 21 -8.18 -6.05 0.54
N GLN A 22 -8.62 -4.80 0.52
CA GLN A 22 -9.13 -4.08 1.69
C GLN A 22 -10.33 -4.78 2.35
N MET A 23 -11.30 -5.23 1.55
CA MET A 23 -12.52 -5.85 2.06
C MET A 23 -12.33 -7.30 2.52
N LEU A 24 -11.21 -7.93 2.14
CA LEU A 24 -10.94 -9.33 2.42
C LEU A 24 -9.95 -9.54 3.56
N ASP A 25 -9.43 -8.46 4.17
CA ASP A 25 -8.34 -8.51 5.14
C ASP A 25 -7.15 -9.32 4.62
N GLN A 26 -6.79 -9.15 3.35
CA GLN A 26 -5.78 -9.97 2.70
C GLN A 26 -4.78 -9.13 1.90
N VAL A 27 -3.63 -9.74 1.61
CA VAL A 27 -2.69 -9.31 0.58
C VAL A 27 -2.58 -10.44 -0.45
N GLY A 28 -3.00 -10.16 -1.68
CA GLY A 28 -2.82 -11.07 -2.81
C GLY A 28 -1.41 -10.97 -3.38
N ILE A 29 -0.85 -12.10 -3.79
CA ILE A 29 0.47 -12.18 -4.42
C ILE A 29 0.30 -12.74 -5.83
N VAL A 30 0.66 -11.93 -6.82
CA VAL A 30 0.59 -12.26 -8.25
C VAL A 30 1.99 -12.48 -8.79
N ASP A 31 2.16 -13.53 -9.59
CA ASP A 31 3.39 -13.82 -10.30
C ASP A 31 3.49 -12.92 -11.55
N SER A 32 4.59 -12.18 -11.68
CA SER A 32 4.76 -11.17 -12.74
C SER A 32 4.96 -11.76 -14.14
N GLU A 33 5.39 -13.02 -14.25
CA GLU A 33 5.57 -13.70 -15.53
C GLU A 33 4.32 -14.44 -15.98
N THR A 34 3.71 -15.22 -15.09
CA THR A 34 2.52 -16.01 -15.43
C THR A 34 1.24 -15.18 -15.36
N LEU A 35 1.27 -14.05 -14.63
CA LEU A 35 0.13 -13.18 -14.37
C LEU A 35 -1.02 -13.93 -13.67
N GLU A 36 -0.66 -14.85 -12.78
CA GLU A 36 -1.60 -15.63 -11.96
C GLU A 36 -1.48 -15.23 -10.49
N LEU A 37 -2.61 -15.18 -9.77
CA LEU A 37 -2.64 -15.07 -8.32
C LEU A 37 -2.12 -16.38 -7.71
N ILE A 38 -0.92 -16.34 -7.12
CA ILE A 38 -0.20 -17.53 -6.64
C ILE A 38 -0.34 -17.75 -5.14
N ASP A 39 -0.64 -16.70 -4.37
CA ASP A 39 -0.79 -16.79 -2.92
C ASP A 39 -1.66 -15.66 -2.37
N VAL A 40 -2.20 -15.85 -1.17
CA VAL A 40 -2.99 -14.88 -0.44
C VAL A 40 -2.63 -14.92 1.04
N ILE A 41 -2.14 -13.80 1.56
CA ILE A 41 -1.74 -13.65 2.96
C ILE A 41 -2.86 -12.97 3.73
N HIS A 42 -3.39 -13.64 4.76
CA HIS A 42 -4.36 -13.05 5.67
C HIS A 42 -3.70 -12.03 6.60
N THR A 43 -4.36 -10.90 6.79
CA THR A 43 -3.97 -9.82 7.71
C THR A 43 -4.74 -9.86 9.02
N ASP A 44 -5.52 -10.93 9.23
CA ASP A 44 -5.94 -11.35 10.55
C ASP A 44 -4.70 -11.80 11.32
N PHE A 45 -4.07 -10.85 12.02
CA PHE A 45 -2.86 -11.05 12.80
C PHE A 45 -3.07 -11.91 14.04
N ASN A 46 -3.89 -12.95 13.92
CA ASN A 46 -4.13 -13.96 14.91
C ASN A 46 -2.77 -14.48 15.35
N ASP A 47 -2.40 -14.13 16.58
CA ASP A 47 -1.44 -14.89 17.35
C ASP A 47 -1.85 -16.35 17.18
N ILE A 48 -1.01 -17.12 16.48
CA ILE A 48 -1.06 -18.58 16.28
C ILE A 48 -2.24 -19.18 17.04
N SER A 49 -3.38 -19.34 16.36
CA SER A 49 -4.59 -20.03 16.82
C SER A 49 -4.54 -20.44 18.30
N THR A 50 -4.64 -19.50 19.24
CA THR A 50 -4.88 -19.88 20.61
C THR A 50 -6.35 -20.27 20.64
N ASP A 51 -6.60 -21.57 20.48
CA ASP A 51 -7.85 -22.25 20.87
C ASP A 51 -8.45 -21.47 22.04
N CYS A 52 -9.67 -20.94 21.91
CA CYS A 52 -10.25 -20.00 22.87
C CYS A 52 -10.08 -20.50 24.31
N MET A 53 -10.03 -21.82 24.52
CA MET A 53 -9.72 -22.48 25.78
C MET A 53 -8.38 -22.11 26.45
N ASN A 54 -7.47 -21.43 25.75
CA ASN A 54 -6.19 -20.95 26.28
C ASN A 54 -6.34 -19.63 27.06
N TYR A 55 -7.42 -18.89 26.85
CA TYR A 55 -7.72 -17.71 27.66
C TYR A 55 -8.26 -18.14 29.02
N SER A 56 -7.53 -17.78 30.07
CA SER A 56 -7.93 -18.02 31.46
C SER A 56 -8.57 -16.79 32.12
N SER A 57 -8.65 -15.68 31.39
CA SER A 57 -9.27 -14.44 31.84
C SER A 57 -10.40 -14.05 30.90
N GLU A 58 -11.51 -13.60 31.49
CA GLU A 58 -12.70 -13.11 30.77
C GLU A 58 -12.39 -11.88 29.92
N MET A 59 -11.46 -11.04 30.36
CA MET A 59 -11.05 -9.84 29.63
C MET A 59 -10.29 -10.21 28.35
N ASP A 60 -9.34 -11.14 28.43
CA ASP A 60 -8.54 -11.54 27.26
C ASP A 60 -9.38 -12.33 26.25
N CYS A 61 -10.31 -13.16 26.75
CA CYS A 61 -11.24 -13.91 25.93
C CYS A 61 -12.15 -13.01 25.09
N ASN A 62 -12.76 -12.00 25.72
CA ASN A 62 -13.70 -11.10 25.04
C ASN A 62 -13.00 -10.07 24.13
N MET A 63 -11.67 -9.97 24.19
CA MET A 63 -10.86 -9.19 23.24
C MET A 63 -10.36 -10.04 22.06
N ALA A 64 -10.48 -11.37 22.13
CA ALA A 64 -10.08 -12.28 21.08
C ALA A 64 -11.20 -12.47 20.06
N THR A 65 -10.89 -12.24 18.78
CA THR A 65 -11.82 -12.38 17.66
C THR A 65 -12.33 -13.82 17.57
N GLY A 66 -13.66 -14.01 17.53
CA GLY A 66 -14.28 -15.32 17.44
C GLY A 66 -14.33 -16.11 18.75
N CYS A 67 -14.03 -15.50 19.90
CA CYS A 67 -14.13 -16.12 21.23
C CYS A 67 -15.14 -15.39 22.12
N GLU A 68 -15.88 -16.15 22.95
CA GLU A 68 -16.78 -15.63 23.98
C GLU A 68 -16.55 -16.31 25.33
N TRP A 69 -16.60 -15.52 26.41
CA TRP A 69 -16.50 -16.06 27.76
C TRP A 69 -17.85 -16.61 28.22
N MET A 70 -17.97 -17.93 28.29
CA MET A 70 -19.19 -18.61 28.71
C MET A 70 -18.90 -19.63 29.81
N MET A 71 -19.72 -19.59 30.87
CA MET A 71 -19.66 -20.55 31.99
C MET A 71 -18.29 -20.66 32.68
N GLY A 72 -17.52 -19.57 32.72
CA GLY A 72 -16.22 -19.52 33.40
C GLY A 72 -15.05 -20.08 32.58
N MET A 73 -15.22 -20.19 31.27
CA MET A 73 -14.20 -20.57 30.30
C MET A 73 -14.43 -19.84 28.98
N CYS A 74 -13.40 -19.72 28.17
CA CYS A 74 -13.47 -19.07 26.87
C CYS A 74 -13.71 -20.10 25.76
N MET A 75 -14.68 -19.86 24.87
CA MET A 75 -15.09 -20.79 23.81
C MET A 75 -15.28 -20.04 22.48
N GLU A 76 -15.22 -20.75 21.35
CA GLU A 76 -15.48 -20.16 20.04
C GLU A 76 -16.94 -19.67 19.93
N SER A 77 -17.14 -18.46 19.41
CA SER A 77 -18.46 -17.90 19.17
C SER A 77 -19.09 -18.57 17.93
N SER A 78 -19.99 -19.52 18.15
CA SER A 78 -20.77 -20.14 17.06
C SER A 78 -22.24 -19.74 17.17
N GLY A 79 -22.68 -18.83 16.30
CA GLY A 79 -24.10 -18.55 16.10
C GLY A 79 -24.42 -18.46 14.61
N SER A 80 -24.87 -19.56 14.02
CA SER A 80 -25.53 -19.53 12.70
C SER A 80 -26.99 -19.10 12.90
N CYS A 81 -27.63 -18.44 11.92
CA CYS A 81 -29.05 -18.10 12.00
C CYS A 81 -29.93 -19.32 12.36
N MET A 82 -29.52 -20.54 11.99
CA MET A 82 -30.23 -21.78 12.32
C MET A 82 -30.26 -22.13 13.82
N ASP A 83 -29.45 -21.47 14.65
CA ASP A 83 -29.43 -21.69 16.10
C ASP A 83 -30.59 -20.97 16.82
N TYR A 84 -31.22 -20.00 16.16
CA TYR A 84 -32.38 -19.31 16.70
C TYR A 84 -33.65 -20.12 16.45
N SER A 85 -34.19 -20.67 17.54
CA SER A 85 -35.46 -21.41 17.54
C SER A 85 -36.69 -20.53 17.78
N SER A 86 -36.48 -19.23 18.02
CA SER A 86 -37.54 -18.25 18.30
C SER A 86 -37.53 -17.12 17.28
N GLU A 87 -38.72 -16.75 16.81
CA GLU A 87 -38.91 -15.64 15.85
C GLU A 87 -38.41 -14.30 16.40
N MET A 88 -38.50 -14.10 17.71
CA MET A 88 -38.01 -12.88 18.36
C MET A 88 -36.49 -12.81 18.37
N ASP A 89 -35.81 -13.91 18.70
CA ASP A 89 -34.34 -13.95 18.74
C ASP A 89 -33.75 -13.90 17.33
N CYS A 90 -34.40 -14.58 16.37
CA CYS A 90 -34.01 -14.56 14.96
C CYS A 90 -34.06 -13.14 14.37
N ASN A 91 -35.17 -12.43 14.57
CA ASN A 91 -35.35 -11.06 14.03
C ASN A 91 -34.55 -9.99 14.81
N MET A 92 -33.91 -10.37 15.92
CA MET A 92 -32.97 -9.52 16.66
C MET A 92 -31.52 -9.80 16.31
N ALA A 93 -31.23 -10.91 15.61
CA ALA A 93 -29.91 -11.26 15.12
C ALA A 93 -29.66 -10.61 13.75
N ALA A 94 -28.49 -9.99 13.59
CA ALA A 94 -28.12 -9.33 12.33
C ALA A 94 -27.94 -10.36 11.20
N GLY A 95 -28.50 -10.08 10.02
CA GLY A 95 -28.44 -10.96 8.85
C GLY A 95 -29.39 -12.16 8.85
N CYS A 96 -30.28 -12.27 9.84
CA CYS A 96 -31.23 -13.37 9.96
C CYS A 96 -32.69 -12.91 9.81
N GLU A 97 -33.51 -13.67 9.08
CA GLU A 97 -34.95 -13.47 8.96
C GLU A 97 -35.73 -14.75 9.29
N TRP A 98 -36.86 -14.58 9.99
CA TRP A 98 -37.75 -15.69 10.31
C TRP A 98 -38.68 -15.98 9.13
N MET A 99 -38.40 -17.05 8.38
CA MET A 99 -39.19 -17.47 7.23
C MET A 99 -39.67 -18.92 7.35
N MET A 100 -40.96 -19.14 7.06
CA MET A 100 -41.56 -20.49 7.03
C MET A 100 -41.40 -21.30 8.33
N GLY A 101 -41.31 -20.63 9.49
CA GLY A 101 -41.19 -21.28 10.80
C GLY A 101 -39.78 -21.71 11.18
N MET A 102 -38.77 -21.15 10.53
CA MET A 102 -37.35 -21.36 10.79
C MET A 102 -36.58 -20.06 10.50
N CYS A 103 -35.46 -19.87 11.18
CA CYS A 103 -34.59 -18.71 10.99
C CYS A 103 -33.59 -18.99 9.85
N MET A 104 -33.54 -18.11 8.84
CA MET A 104 -32.70 -18.23 7.65
C MET A 104 -31.99 -16.90 7.37
N GLU A 105 -30.94 -16.92 6.56
CA GLU A 105 -30.27 -15.69 6.10
C GLU A 105 -31.18 -14.93 5.11
N SER A 106 -31.20 -13.60 5.19
CA SER A 106 -32.09 -12.76 4.36
C SER A 106 -31.69 -12.76 2.88
N SER A 107 -32.67 -12.76 1.97
CA SER A 107 -32.46 -13.08 0.53
C SER A 107 -32.78 -11.98 -0.51
N ASP A 108 -33.00 -10.73 -0.12
CA ASP A 108 -33.17 -9.62 -1.09
C ASP A 108 -31.90 -8.77 -1.16
N SER A 109 -31.13 -8.87 -2.27
CA SER A 109 -29.83 -8.20 -2.44
C SER A 109 -30.00 -6.78 -2.98
N CYS A 110 -29.43 -5.79 -2.28
CA CYS A 110 -29.45 -4.38 -2.67
C CYS A 110 -28.67 -4.06 -3.96
N MET A 111 -27.85 -4.99 -4.45
CA MET A 111 -27.01 -4.83 -5.65
C MET A 111 -27.82 -4.75 -6.95
N ASP A 112 -29.13 -5.02 -6.92
CA ASP A 112 -30.01 -4.91 -8.10
C ASP A 112 -30.40 -3.46 -8.44
N TYR A 113 -30.10 -2.48 -7.58
CA TYR A 113 -30.42 -1.07 -7.81
C TYR A 113 -29.23 -0.31 -8.37
N ASN A 114 -29.36 0.19 -9.60
CA ASN A 114 -28.32 0.98 -10.28
C ASN A 114 -28.54 2.50 -10.18
N SER A 115 -29.43 2.96 -9.29
CA SER A 115 -29.66 4.38 -9.05
C SER A 115 -29.74 4.68 -7.55
N GLU A 116 -29.08 5.75 -7.13
CA GLU A 116 -29.08 6.23 -5.73
C GLU A 116 -30.49 6.43 -5.19
N MET A 117 -31.41 6.92 -6.03
CA MET A 117 -32.78 7.16 -5.64
C MET A 117 -33.54 5.85 -5.39
N ASP A 118 -33.39 4.84 -6.26
CA ASP A 118 -34.07 3.54 -6.09
C ASP A 118 -33.47 2.78 -4.91
N CYS A 119 -32.16 2.86 -4.73
CA CYS A 119 -31.43 2.27 -3.63
C CYS A 119 -31.89 2.80 -2.27
N ASN A 120 -31.88 4.12 -2.08
CA ASN A 120 -32.26 4.75 -0.82
C ASN A 120 -33.78 4.67 -0.53
N MET A 121 -34.58 4.19 -1.49
CA MET A 121 -36.00 3.87 -1.29
C MET A 121 -36.25 2.40 -0.95
N ALA A 122 -35.28 1.52 -1.18
CA ALA A 122 -35.37 0.11 -0.82
C ALA A 122 -35.11 -0.09 0.67
N THR A 123 -35.90 -0.96 1.30
CA THR A 123 -35.84 -1.19 2.74
C THR A 123 -34.63 -2.05 3.07
N GLY A 124 -33.68 -1.52 3.84
CA GLY A 124 -32.43 -2.21 4.10
C GLY A 124 -31.39 -2.06 2.99
N CYS A 125 -31.49 -1.04 2.13
CA CYS A 125 -30.43 -0.63 1.20
C CYS A 125 -30.00 0.86 1.34
N GLU A 126 -28.72 1.15 1.12
CA GLU A 126 -28.08 2.47 1.12
C GLU A 126 -27.10 2.60 -0.05
N TRP A 127 -27.11 3.77 -0.70
CA TRP A 127 -26.17 4.09 -1.78
C TRP A 127 -24.82 4.53 -1.20
N MET A 128 -23.76 3.80 -1.54
CA MET A 128 -22.43 3.96 -0.95
C MET A 128 -21.35 3.76 -2.02
N MET A 129 -20.34 4.64 -2.07
CA MET A 129 -19.19 4.54 -3.00
C MET A 129 -19.57 4.32 -4.48
N GLY A 130 -20.70 4.89 -4.93
CA GLY A 130 -21.15 4.80 -6.34
C GLY A 130 -22.03 3.58 -6.66
N MET A 131 -22.42 2.78 -5.68
CA MET A 131 -23.20 1.55 -5.85
C MET A 131 -24.24 1.37 -4.74
N CYS A 132 -25.29 0.57 -5.00
CA CYS A 132 -26.32 0.29 -3.99
C CYS A 132 -25.97 -0.93 -3.15
N MET A 133 -26.01 -0.78 -1.82
CA MET A 133 -25.59 -1.79 -0.86
C MET A 133 -26.59 -1.94 0.28
N GLU A 134 -26.49 -2.97 1.13
CA GLU A 134 -27.41 -3.17 2.24
C GLU A 134 -27.19 -2.13 3.38
N SER A 135 -28.29 -1.58 3.94
CA SER A 135 -28.32 -0.70 5.12
C SER A 135 -27.98 -1.50 6.38
N GLY A 136 -26.72 -1.86 6.51
CA GLY A 136 -26.15 -2.52 7.68
C GLY A 136 -24.64 -2.38 7.76
N GLY A 137 -24.05 -1.66 6.80
CA GLY A 137 -22.63 -1.68 6.51
C GLY A 137 -22.26 -3.06 5.93
N MET A 138 -21.52 -3.08 4.81
CA MET A 138 -20.64 -4.22 4.64
C MET A 138 -19.72 -4.25 5.87
N GLN A 139 -19.51 -5.42 6.46
CA GLN A 139 -18.38 -5.56 7.36
C GLN A 139 -17.13 -5.26 6.54
N MET A 140 -16.65 -4.01 6.63
CA MET A 140 -15.28 -3.69 6.29
C MET A 140 -14.44 -4.74 7.02
N GLY A 141 -13.47 -5.32 6.32
CA GLY A 141 -12.53 -6.22 6.96
C GLY A 141 -12.02 -5.60 8.27
N ASN A 142 -11.93 -6.41 9.32
CA ASN A 142 -11.49 -5.98 10.65
C ASN A 142 -10.18 -5.18 10.60
N ASN A 143 -9.34 -5.46 9.62
CA ASN A 143 -8.03 -4.84 9.45
C ASN A 143 -8.02 -3.81 8.32
N THR A 144 -8.63 -4.09 7.18
CA THR A 144 -8.63 -3.23 5.98
C THR A 144 -7.20 -2.87 5.56
N PRO A 145 -6.40 -3.83 5.03
CA PRO A 145 -5.03 -3.57 4.58
C PRO A 145 -5.00 -2.57 3.43
N HIS A 146 -4.09 -1.59 3.48
CA HIS A 146 -4.16 -0.43 2.59
C HIS A 146 -2.92 -0.16 1.75
N PHE A 147 -1.74 -0.09 2.38
CA PHE A 147 -0.50 0.26 1.69
C PHE A 147 0.58 -0.75 2.03
N ILE A 148 1.39 -1.09 1.02
CA ILE A 148 2.47 -2.08 1.13
C ILE A 148 3.80 -1.38 0.85
N ALA A 149 4.80 -1.63 1.69
CA ALA A 149 6.15 -1.13 1.48
C ALA A 149 7.17 -2.26 1.60
N ILE A 150 8.12 -2.31 0.67
CA ILE A 150 9.11 -3.38 0.55
C ILE A 150 10.50 -2.88 0.93
N ASP A 151 11.15 -3.64 1.81
CA ASP A 151 12.56 -3.54 2.16
C ASP A 151 13.30 -4.81 1.71
N ASP A 152 13.62 -4.83 0.43
CA ASP A 152 14.50 -5.80 -0.24
C ASP A 152 15.90 -5.86 0.39
N ILE A 153 16.48 -4.75 0.86
CA ILE A 153 17.80 -4.73 1.49
C ILE A 153 17.80 -5.59 2.75
N ASN A 154 16.74 -5.50 3.57
CA ASN A 154 16.66 -6.22 4.85
C ASN A 154 15.76 -7.46 4.84
N GLY A 155 15.08 -7.75 3.73
CA GLY A 155 14.27 -8.96 3.54
C GLY A 155 12.90 -8.91 4.22
N TYR A 156 12.28 -7.72 4.24
CA TYR A 156 10.96 -7.54 4.84
C TYR A 156 10.00 -6.81 3.91
N TRP A 157 8.72 -7.05 4.09
CA TRP A 157 7.67 -6.14 3.63
C TRP A 157 6.72 -5.80 4.76
N PHE A 158 6.06 -4.66 4.61
CA PHE A 158 5.18 -4.08 5.60
C PHE A 158 3.83 -3.76 5.00
N VAL A 159 2.77 -3.86 5.81
CA VAL A 159 1.42 -3.46 5.42
C VAL A 159 0.75 -2.65 6.52
N THR A 160 0.06 -1.58 6.14
CA THR A 160 -0.81 -0.79 7.03
C THR A 160 -2.22 -1.36 7.04
N THR A 161 -2.87 -1.34 8.20
CA THR A 161 -4.26 -1.74 8.35
C THR A 161 -5.09 -0.59 8.91
N ILE A 162 -5.90 0.03 8.04
CA ILE A 162 -6.61 1.28 8.36
C ILE A 162 -7.59 1.07 9.51
N ALA A 163 -8.36 -0.02 9.48
CA ALA A 163 -9.44 -0.24 10.42
C ALA A 163 -8.91 -0.69 11.79
N SER A 164 -7.89 -1.55 11.81
CA SER A 164 -7.33 -2.07 13.06
C SER A 164 -6.20 -1.25 13.66
N GLY A 165 -5.62 -0.30 12.91
CA GLY A 165 -4.63 0.63 13.44
C GLY A 165 -3.21 0.07 13.56
N TYR A 166 -2.86 -0.97 12.80
CA TYR A 166 -1.57 -1.64 12.88
C TYR A 166 -0.68 -1.37 11.66
N VAL A 167 0.63 -1.49 11.89
CA VAL A 167 1.62 -1.78 10.85
C VAL A 167 2.13 -3.20 11.13
N ALA A 168 2.03 -4.10 10.16
CA ALA A 168 2.53 -5.46 10.27
C ALA A 168 3.77 -5.66 9.40
N GLN A 169 4.67 -6.51 9.88
CA GLN A 169 5.93 -6.89 9.24
C GLN A 169 5.89 -8.37 8.88
N PHE A 170 6.36 -8.68 7.69
CA PHE A 170 6.47 -10.03 7.16
C PHE A 170 7.85 -10.23 6.53
N GLU A 171 8.32 -11.47 6.53
CA GLU A 171 9.54 -11.84 5.81
C GLU A 171 9.25 -11.92 4.30
N LEU A 172 10.16 -11.41 3.48
CA LEU A 172 9.92 -11.14 2.06
C LEU A 172 9.78 -12.37 1.17
N ILE A 173 10.55 -13.42 1.42
CA ILE A 173 10.56 -14.59 0.54
C ILE A 173 9.49 -15.61 0.94
N THR A 174 9.38 -15.88 2.23
CA THR A 174 8.46 -16.88 2.81
C THR A 174 7.10 -16.32 3.17
N ASN A 175 6.93 -14.99 3.17
CA ASN A 175 5.70 -14.30 3.58
C ASN A 175 5.26 -14.62 5.01
N ASN A 176 6.16 -15.13 5.86
CA ASN A 176 5.84 -15.43 7.24
C ASN A 176 5.68 -14.13 8.03
N PHE A 177 4.62 -14.06 8.84
CA PHE A 177 4.42 -12.97 9.79
C PHE A 177 5.57 -12.91 10.79
N VAL A 178 6.10 -11.71 11.01
CA VAL A 178 7.22 -11.45 11.93
C VAL A 178 6.72 -10.77 13.19
N ASP A 179 6.11 -9.58 13.04
CA ASP A 179 5.62 -8.78 14.16
C ASP A 179 4.60 -7.73 13.68
N LYS A 180 3.89 -7.10 14.63
CA LYS A 180 3.00 -5.97 14.37
C LYS A 180 3.11 -4.92 15.46
N ILE A 181 2.86 -3.67 15.10
CA ILE A 181 2.80 -2.56 16.05
C ILE A 181 1.52 -1.76 15.88
N PHE A 182 0.85 -1.47 17.00
CA PHE A 182 -0.30 -0.59 17.01
C PHE A 182 0.16 0.87 16.94
N VAL A 183 -0.26 1.57 15.90
CA VAL A 183 0.05 2.99 15.65
C VAL A 183 -1.19 3.87 15.75
N GLY A 184 -2.34 3.29 16.11
CA GLY A 184 -3.55 4.04 16.40
C GLY A 184 -4.33 4.43 15.14
N ASP A 185 -4.76 5.68 15.13
CA ASP A 185 -5.81 6.20 14.24
C ASP A 185 -5.46 6.08 12.75
N SER A 186 -6.01 5.05 12.10
CA SER A 186 -5.99 4.83 10.64
C SER A 186 -4.64 5.06 9.95
N PRO A 187 -3.65 4.17 10.13
CA PRO A 187 -2.40 4.23 9.39
C PRO A 187 -2.65 4.10 7.88
N ALA A 188 -2.01 4.97 7.08
CA ALA A 188 -2.21 5.01 5.64
C ALA A 188 -0.95 4.59 4.89
N LEU A 189 -0.07 5.54 4.57
CA LEU A 189 1.11 5.31 3.73
C LEU A 189 2.36 5.08 4.58
N LEU A 190 3.32 4.36 4.00
CA LEU A 190 4.62 4.09 4.58
C LEU A 190 5.74 4.60 3.68
N THR A 191 6.81 5.09 4.30
CA THR A 191 8.10 5.27 3.62
C THR A 191 9.22 4.74 4.51
N LEU A 192 10.32 4.28 3.90
CA LEU A 192 11.33 3.47 4.57
C LEU A 192 12.71 4.11 4.49
N ASN A 193 13.38 4.22 5.64
CA ASN A 193 14.84 4.35 5.69
C ASN A 193 15.44 2.96 5.86
N LYS A 194 15.67 2.26 4.75
CA LYS A 194 16.17 0.87 4.72
C LYS A 194 17.53 0.72 5.45
N HIS A 195 18.41 1.71 5.32
CA HIS A 195 19.73 1.67 5.96
C HIS A 195 19.67 1.83 7.49
N ALA A 196 18.81 2.74 7.97
CA ALA A 196 18.63 2.95 9.41
C ALA A 196 17.60 2.00 10.04
N LYS A 197 16.96 1.15 9.22
CA LYS A 197 15.85 0.27 9.59
C LYS A 197 14.72 1.03 10.30
N LYS A 198 14.25 2.11 9.66
CA LYS A 198 13.13 2.94 10.13
C LYS A 198 11.97 2.98 9.15
N ILE A 199 10.75 2.95 9.67
CA ILE A 199 9.49 3.16 8.94
C ILE A 199 8.90 4.49 9.40
N TYR A 200 8.47 5.31 8.45
CA TYR A 200 7.65 6.49 8.74
C TYR A 200 6.22 6.23 8.27
N CYS A 201 5.27 6.29 9.19
CA CYS A 201 3.87 5.94 8.94
C CYS A 201 2.96 7.17 9.07
N SER A 202 2.22 7.43 8.01
CA SER A 202 1.27 8.53 7.88
C SER A 202 -0.15 8.12 8.33
N ARG A 203 -1.16 8.92 8.00
CA ARG A 203 -2.54 8.80 8.48
C ARG A 203 -3.54 8.89 7.33
N MET A 204 -4.67 8.23 7.49
CA MET A 204 -5.74 8.21 6.50
C MET A 204 -6.46 9.55 6.44
N MET A 205 -6.83 9.97 5.23
CA MET A 205 -7.68 11.15 5.03
C MET A 205 -9.14 10.88 5.43
N PRO A 206 -9.95 11.93 5.66
CA PRO A 206 -11.40 11.80 5.74
C PRO A 206 -12.00 11.19 4.47
N MET A 207 -12.79 10.13 4.64
CA MET A 207 -13.53 9.47 3.56
C MET A 207 -15.02 9.80 3.65
N GLY A 208 -15.35 11.10 3.58
CA GLY A 208 -16.73 11.59 3.59
C GLY A 208 -17.47 11.31 4.91
N SER A 209 -18.79 11.09 4.84
CA SER A 209 -19.65 10.87 6.02
C SER A 209 -19.50 9.48 6.67
N MET A 210 -18.66 8.60 6.11
CA MET A 210 -18.55 7.20 6.53
C MET A 210 -17.40 6.96 7.50
N MET A 211 -16.35 7.76 7.43
CA MET A 211 -15.26 7.79 8.40
C MET A 211 -14.89 9.25 8.62
N THR A 212 -15.03 9.72 9.87
CA THR A 212 -14.29 10.89 10.31
C THR A 212 -12.83 10.49 10.18
N GLY A 213 -12.15 10.89 9.09
CA GLY A 213 -10.77 10.50 8.86
C GLY A 213 -9.87 10.90 10.03
N SER A 214 -8.60 10.57 9.93
CA SER A 214 -7.75 10.75 11.09
C SER A 214 -7.66 12.23 11.50
N GLU A 215 -8.03 12.52 12.75
CA GLU A 215 -7.78 13.84 13.38
C GLU A 215 -6.32 13.97 13.82
N SER A 216 -5.52 12.92 13.64
CA SER A 216 -4.10 12.89 14.00
C SER A 216 -3.30 13.91 13.20
N THR A 217 -2.34 14.50 13.88
CA THR A 217 -1.27 15.36 13.34
C THR A 217 0.09 14.65 13.36
N ILE A 218 0.11 13.36 13.71
CA ILE A 218 1.32 12.60 14.03
C ILE A 218 1.81 11.78 12.83
N ILE A 219 3.12 11.81 12.61
CA ILE A 219 3.87 10.81 11.84
C ILE A 219 4.62 9.90 12.82
N HIS A 220 4.36 8.59 12.76
CA HIS A 220 5.09 7.61 13.57
C HIS A 220 6.43 7.27 12.93
N GLU A 221 7.49 7.24 13.73
CA GLU A 221 8.75 6.60 13.38
C GLU A 221 8.87 5.27 14.13
N ILE A 222 9.01 4.18 13.39
CA ILE A 222 9.07 2.81 13.91
C ILE A 222 10.44 2.23 13.57
N ASP A 223 11.10 1.65 14.57
CA ASP A 223 12.35 0.90 14.46
C ASP A 223 12.07 -0.58 14.25
N TYR A 224 12.68 -1.17 13.22
CA TYR A 224 12.64 -2.62 12.93
C TYR A 224 14.04 -3.24 12.89
N SER A 225 15.02 -2.60 13.53
CA SER A 225 16.39 -3.14 13.65
C SER A 225 16.53 -4.28 14.66
N GLY A 226 15.60 -4.36 15.61
CA GLY A 226 15.54 -5.42 16.60
C GLY A 226 14.64 -6.59 16.18
N ASN A 227 14.32 -7.45 17.15
CA ASN A 227 13.42 -8.59 16.93
C ASN A 227 11.92 -8.21 16.96
N MET A 228 11.61 -6.97 17.29
CA MET A 228 10.23 -6.46 17.42
C MET A 228 10.18 -5.04 16.85
N LEU A 229 9.03 -4.69 16.29
CA LEU A 229 8.69 -3.33 15.89
C LEU A 229 8.52 -2.45 17.12
N MET A 230 9.21 -1.32 17.15
CA MET A 230 9.18 -0.40 18.29
C MET A 230 9.02 1.03 17.81
N THR A 231 8.05 1.78 18.37
CA THR A 231 7.99 3.23 18.14
C THR A 231 9.27 3.87 18.68
N SER A 232 10.08 4.47 17.79
CA SER A 232 11.26 5.23 18.18
C SER A 232 10.99 6.70 18.36
N ASN A 233 10.03 7.27 17.61
CA ASN A 233 9.64 8.67 17.74
C ASN A 233 8.21 8.93 17.21
N GLU A 234 7.67 10.10 17.56
CA GLU A 234 6.43 10.65 17.04
C GLU A 234 6.66 12.12 16.67
N PHE A 235 6.37 12.47 15.42
CA PHE A 235 6.50 13.85 14.93
C PHE A 235 5.13 14.47 14.76
N GLU A 236 4.84 15.52 15.54
CA GLU A 236 3.60 16.28 15.45
C GLU A 236 3.76 17.44 14.44
N ILE A 237 3.13 17.33 13.28
CA ILE A 237 3.11 18.42 12.28
C ILE A 237 1.96 19.39 12.56
N PRO A 238 2.05 20.68 12.18
CA PRO A 238 1.00 21.66 12.46
C PRO A 238 -0.18 21.59 11.49
N ALA A 239 -0.54 20.39 11.00
CA ALA A 239 -1.67 20.15 10.12
C ALA A 239 -2.35 18.78 10.39
N PRO A 240 -3.69 18.70 10.31
CA PRO A 240 -4.42 17.44 10.45
C PRO A 240 -4.24 16.51 9.22
N ALA A 241 -4.63 15.24 9.35
CA ALA A 241 -4.65 14.24 8.29
C ALA A 241 -3.37 14.21 7.40
N PRO A 242 -2.17 14.00 7.99
CA PRO A 242 -0.94 13.84 7.23
C PRO A 242 -0.99 12.54 6.43
N HIS A 243 -1.24 12.62 5.12
CA HIS A 243 -1.47 11.44 4.29
C HIS A 243 -0.24 11.10 3.42
N GLY A 244 0.16 12.03 2.55
CA GLY A 244 1.34 11.84 1.72
C GLY A 244 2.61 11.78 2.56
N VAL A 245 3.46 10.77 2.38
CA VAL A 245 4.75 10.65 3.07
C VAL A 245 5.83 10.12 2.14
N ALA A 246 7.03 10.69 2.20
CA ALA A 246 8.21 10.23 1.46
C ALA A 246 9.49 10.53 2.25
N ILE A 247 10.60 9.93 1.86
CA ILE A 247 11.92 10.16 2.46
C ILE A 247 12.98 10.34 1.37
N ASN A 248 13.98 11.18 1.61
CA ASN A 248 15.15 11.28 0.71
C ASN A 248 16.04 10.03 0.81
N SER A 249 16.90 9.82 -0.19
CA SER A 249 17.67 8.58 -0.35
C SER A 249 18.63 8.29 0.82
N ASN A 250 19.18 9.36 1.42
CA ASN A 250 20.08 9.25 2.57
C ASN A 250 19.35 9.16 3.92
N GLY A 251 18.01 9.28 3.90
CA GLY A 251 17.15 9.13 5.07
C GLY A 251 17.23 10.25 6.11
N SER A 252 17.74 11.42 5.73
CA SER A 252 17.90 12.58 6.62
C SER A 252 16.70 13.51 6.64
N GLU A 253 15.79 13.41 5.69
CA GLU A 253 14.62 14.29 5.55
C GLU A 253 13.38 13.48 5.17
N VAL A 254 12.30 13.67 5.93
CA VAL A 254 10.99 13.06 5.67
C VAL A 254 10.02 14.16 5.22
N TYR A 255 9.34 13.93 4.11
CA TYR A 255 8.39 14.84 3.50
C TYR A 255 6.97 14.38 3.77
N VAL A 256 6.08 15.30 4.14
CA VAL A 256 4.72 14.99 4.54
C VAL A 256 3.75 16.00 3.94
N ALA A 257 2.68 15.54 3.30
CA ALA A 257 1.60 16.40 2.84
C ALA A 257 0.32 16.13 3.63
N SER A 258 -0.28 17.20 4.15
CA SER A 258 -1.60 17.14 4.78
C SER A 258 -2.67 17.12 3.70
N ASN A 259 -3.51 16.08 3.71
CA ASN A 259 -4.61 15.95 2.77
C ASN A 259 -5.64 17.06 2.96
N THR A 260 -5.92 17.43 4.20
CA THR A 260 -6.99 18.39 4.49
C THR A 260 -6.51 19.83 4.57
N ALA A 261 -5.26 20.10 4.92
CA ALA A 261 -4.78 21.47 5.05
C ALA A 261 -4.23 22.07 3.75
N ASP A 262 -3.84 21.26 2.75
CA ASP A 262 -3.09 21.70 1.55
C ASP A 262 -1.72 22.34 1.89
N TRP A 263 -1.02 21.71 2.84
CA TRP A 263 0.33 22.10 3.28
C TRP A 263 1.28 20.91 3.16
N ILE A 264 2.55 21.23 2.88
CA ILE A 264 3.65 20.28 2.82
C ILE A 264 4.70 20.60 3.88
N TYR A 265 5.27 19.57 4.48
CA TYR A 265 6.24 19.65 5.56
C TYR A 265 7.48 18.83 5.24
N LYS A 266 8.63 19.34 5.68
CA LYS A 266 9.89 18.62 5.80
C LYS A 266 10.20 18.44 7.29
N ILE A 267 10.40 17.21 7.69
CA ILE A 267 10.85 16.80 9.02
C ILE A 267 12.33 16.41 8.91
N ILE A 268 13.17 16.90 9.81
CA ILE A 268 14.56 16.49 9.98
C ILE A 268 14.63 15.57 11.20
N PRO A 269 14.61 14.22 11.05
CA PRO A 269 14.42 13.31 12.19
C PRO A 269 15.49 13.45 13.27
N SER A 270 16.73 13.79 12.88
CA SER A 270 17.86 13.92 13.81
C SER A 270 17.75 15.12 14.78
N SER A 271 17.05 16.19 14.39
CA SER A 271 16.84 17.39 15.23
C SER A 271 15.39 17.59 15.64
N SER A 272 14.46 16.85 15.04
CA SER A 272 13.01 17.08 15.12
C SER A 272 12.56 18.45 14.59
N ASP A 273 13.37 19.10 13.75
CA ASP A 273 12.96 20.35 13.10
C ASP A 273 11.90 20.06 12.03
N ILE A 274 10.87 20.91 11.99
CA ILE A 274 9.76 20.82 11.03
C ILE A 274 9.65 22.14 10.28
N ILE A 275 9.72 22.07 8.95
CA ILE A 275 9.65 23.21 8.03
C ILE A 275 8.42 23.01 7.15
N GLY A 276 7.50 23.97 7.15
CA GLY A 276 6.26 23.91 6.35
C GLY A 276 6.21 24.94 5.23
N SER A 277 5.57 24.55 4.14
CA SER A 277 5.23 25.42 3.01
C SER A 277 3.76 25.21 2.60
N VAL A 278 3.10 26.30 2.20
CA VAL A 278 1.76 26.25 1.62
C VAL A 278 1.83 25.70 0.20
N MET A 279 0.89 24.84 -0.21
CA MET A 279 0.91 24.22 -1.54
C MET A 279 0.22 25.06 -2.63
N ASP A 280 -0.66 25.98 -2.23
CA ASP A 280 -1.36 26.91 -3.11
C ASP A 280 -1.24 28.36 -2.63
N ASP A 281 -0.26 29.09 -3.14
CA ASP A 281 -0.04 30.51 -2.82
C ASP A 281 -1.19 31.45 -3.24
N ASN A 282 -2.16 30.95 -4.03
CA ASN A 282 -3.31 31.77 -4.44
C ASN A 282 -4.37 31.90 -3.35
N ILE A 283 -4.33 31.02 -2.34
CA ILE A 283 -5.23 31.04 -1.20
C ILE A 283 -4.42 31.31 0.07
N ASP A 284 -5.00 32.08 1.00
CA ASP A 284 -4.37 32.40 2.28
C ASP A 284 -4.87 31.43 3.35
N ASN A 285 -4.55 30.13 3.20
CA ASN A 285 -4.98 29.09 4.12
C ASN A 285 -3.96 28.85 5.25
N SER A 286 -4.48 28.77 6.47
CA SER A 286 -3.67 28.48 7.67
C SER A 286 -3.34 26.98 7.74
N PRO A 287 -2.13 26.59 8.19
CA PRO A 287 -1.70 25.18 8.23
C PRO A 287 -2.58 24.27 9.10
N ASN A 288 -3.22 24.84 10.12
CA ASN A 288 -4.01 24.12 11.11
C ASN A 288 -5.52 24.11 10.82
N ILE A 289 -5.94 24.52 9.62
CA ILE A 289 -7.35 24.59 9.22
C ILE A 289 -7.57 23.69 8.01
N GLU A 290 -8.62 22.88 8.08
CA GLU A 290 -9.05 22.09 6.93
C GLU A 290 -9.53 23.01 5.81
N THR A 291 -8.80 22.95 4.70
CA THR A 291 -9.06 23.67 3.46
C THR A 291 -9.64 22.73 2.39
N GLN A 292 -9.10 21.52 2.27
CA GLN A 292 -9.56 20.45 1.38
C GLN A 292 -9.74 20.89 -0.09
N ARG A 293 -8.89 21.81 -0.57
CA ARG A 293 -8.96 22.32 -1.95
C ARG A 293 -8.17 21.43 -2.89
N LEU A 294 -6.89 21.21 -2.59
CA LEU A 294 -6.02 20.39 -3.45
C LEU A 294 -6.11 18.91 -3.12
N LYS A 295 -6.31 18.57 -1.84
CA LYS A 295 -6.39 17.20 -1.33
C LYS A 295 -5.15 16.35 -1.69
N PRO A 296 -3.95 16.71 -1.19
CA PRO A 296 -2.72 15.94 -1.42
C PRO A 296 -2.86 14.46 -1.02
N ILE A 297 -2.37 13.55 -1.88
CA ILE A 297 -2.50 12.10 -1.71
C ILE A 297 -1.14 11.47 -1.40
N GLN A 298 -0.17 11.52 -2.30
CA GLN A 298 1.12 10.87 -2.11
C GLN A 298 2.28 11.85 -2.33
N CYS A 299 3.34 11.68 -1.53
CA CYS A 299 4.64 12.30 -1.77
C CYS A 299 5.58 11.27 -2.39
N LEU A 300 6.47 11.70 -3.29
CA LEU A 300 7.51 10.86 -3.88
C LEU A 300 8.80 11.67 -4.02
N SER A 301 9.84 11.27 -3.29
CA SER A 301 11.15 11.93 -3.32
C SER A 301 12.03 11.30 -4.40
N VAL A 302 12.66 12.12 -5.22
CA VAL A 302 13.50 11.68 -6.36
C VAL A 302 14.79 12.47 -6.40
N GLY A 303 15.93 11.77 -6.53
CA GLY A 303 17.25 12.38 -6.72
C GLY A 303 17.70 13.33 -5.61
N ASP A 304 17.16 13.20 -4.40
CA ASP A 304 17.41 14.02 -3.19
C ASP A 304 17.11 15.52 -3.29
N SER A 305 16.71 16.03 -4.46
CA SER A 305 16.41 17.45 -4.67
C SER A 305 15.01 17.70 -5.21
N LEU A 306 14.33 16.68 -5.72
CA LEU A 306 13.00 16.79 -6.29
C LEU A 306 12.00 16.04 -5.42
N LEU A 307 10.82 16.61 -5.28
CA LEU A 307 9.69 16.02 -4.59
C LEU A 307 8.43 16.20 -5.42
N PHE A 308 7.73 15.10 -5.65
CA PHE A 308 6.45 15.09 -6.35
C PHE A 308 5.33 14.95 -5.33
N VAL A 309 4.22 15.65 -5.57
CA VAL A 309 3.00 15.51 -4.78
C VAL A 309 1.80 15.36 -5.70
N THR A 310 1.10 14.23 -5.58
CA THR A 310 -0.21 14.03 -6.23
C THR A 310 -1.30 14.70 -5.42
N CYS A 311 -2.26 15.33 -6.08
CA CYS A 311 -3.37 16.02 -5.46
C CYS A 311 -4.65 15.67 -6.24
N SER A 312 -5.65 15.10 -5.57
CA SER A 312 -6.84 14.58 -6.25
C SER A 312 -7.77 15.66 -6.78
N GLY A 313 -7.80 16.86 -6.17
CA GLY A 313 -8.66 17.95 -6.62
C GLY A 313 -10.16 17.63 -6.51
N GLY A 314 -10.92 18.02 -7.53
CA GLY A 314 -12.37 17.85 -7.62
C GLY A 314 -13.17 19.08 -7.20
N GLN A 315 -14.45 18.87 -6.91
CA GLN A 315 -15.30 19.97 -6.44
C GLN A 315 -14.85 20.45 -5.07
N TRP A 316 -14.77 21.77 -4.93
CA TRP A 316 -14.41 22.45 -3.70
C TRP A 316 -15.40 23.56 -3.39
N PHE A 317 -15.77 23.67 -2.12
CA PHE A 317 -16.61 24.74 -1.63
C PHE A 317 -15.76 25.67 -0.78
N ASP A 318 -15.55 26.89 -1.26
CA ASP A 318 -14.78 27.90 -0.55
C ASP A 318 -15.51 28.29 0.75
N PRO A 319 -14.95 27.97 1.94
CA PRO A 319 -15.63 28.23 3.20
C PRO A 319 -15.71 29.72 3.56
N TRP A 320 -14.90 30.57 2.93
CA TRP A 320 -14.85 32.01 3.17
C TRP A 320 -15.77 32.79 2.25
N THR A 321 -15.88 32.40 0.98
CA THR A 321 -16.72 33.09 -0.01
C THR A 321 -18.08 32.40 -0.26
N GLY A 322 -18.17 31.11 0.03
CA GLY A 322 -19.35 30.27 -0.23
C GLY A 322 -19.53 29.92 -1.71
N ASN A 323 -18.50 30.10 -2.53
CA ASN A 323 -18.53 29.73 -3.94
C ASN A 323 -18.10 28.27 -4.12
N GLN A 324 -18.66 27.62 -5.13
CA GLN A 324 -18.21 26.30 -5.56
C GLN A 324 -17.27 26.46 -6.75
N GLU A 325 -16.12 25.79 -6.68
CA GLU A 325 -15.10 25.75 -7.73
C GLU A 325 -14.81 24.29 -8.11
N GLU A 326 -14.36 24.10 -9.36
CA GLU A 326 -13.85 22.83 -9.86
C GLU A 326 -12.32 22.92 -9.85
N ILE A 327 -11.68 22.14 -8.97
CA ILE A 327 -10.23 22.13 -8.82
C ILE A 327 -9.68 20.99 -9.67
N ALA A 328 -8.76 21.31 -10.58
CA ALA A 328 -8.05 20.32 -11.36
C ALA A 328 -7.34 19.31 -10.45
N GLY A 329 -7.41 18.02 -10.80
CA GLY A 329 -6.46 17.04 -10.27
C GLY A 329 -5.06 17.43 -10.76
N GLN A 330 -4.03 17.31 -9.93
CA GLN A 330 -2.70 17.81 -10.31
C GLN A 330 -1.54 16.99 -9.74
N VAL A 331 -0.40 17.11 -10.40
CA VAL A 331 0.91 16.67 -9.91
C VAL A 331 1.78 17.91 -9.77
N GLN A 332 2.28 18.14 -8.56
CA GLN A 332 3.19 19.24 -8.29
C GLN A 332 4.63 18.74 -8.19
N LEU A 333 5.56 19.46 -8.81
CA LEU A 333 7.00 19.27 -8.69
C LEU A 333 7.57 20.33 -7.75
N TRP A 334 8.42 19.91 -6.82
CA TRP A 334 8.99 20.76 -5.78
C TRP A 334 10.51 20.63 -5.72
N ASP A 335 11.18 21.74 -5.44
CA ASP A 335 12.54 21.73 -4.92
C ASP A 335 12.45 21.35 -3.45
N SER A 336 12.83 20.12 -3.16
CA SER A 336 12.73 19.55 -1.82
C SER A 336 13.67 20.24 -0.83
N ASN A 337 14.81 20.77 -1.28
CA ASN A 337 15.78 21.48 -0.44
C ASN A 337 15.25 22.84 0.00
N ALA A 338 14.75 23.62 -0.96
CA ALA A 338 14.21 24.96 -0.72
C ALA A 338 12.77 24.95 -0.20
N MET A 339 12.05 23.81 -0.33
CA MET A 339 10.62 23.68 -0.05
C MET A 339 9.77 24.67 -0.87
N ILE A 340 10.06 24.76 -2.17
CA ILE A 340 9.40 25.66 -3.13
C ILE A 340 8.84 24.86 -4.31
N LYS A 341 7.60 25.16 -4.70
CA LYS A 341 6.96 24.58 -5.88
C LYS A 341 7.64 25.08 -7.16
N LEU A 342 8.05 24.16 -8.01
CA LEU A 342 8.74 24.40 -9.27
C LEU A 342 7.75 24.45 -10.45
N ASP A 343 6.89 23.44 -10.54
CA ASP A 343 5.91 23.31 -11.63
C ASP A 343 4.69 22.50 -11.20
N THR A 344 3.63 22.59 -12.00
CA THR A 344 2.38 21.85 -11.81
C THR A 344 1.89 21.34 -13.16
N TYR A 345 1.57 20.05 -13.24
CA TYR A 345 0.76 19.50 -14.32
C TYR A 345 -0.68 19.31 -13.83
N GLU A 346 -1.65 19.84 -14.58
CA GLU A 346 -3.09 19.76 -14.27
C GLU A 346 -3.81 18.78 -15.22
N PHE A 347 -4.63 17.92 -14.64
CA PHE A 347 -5.62 17.08 -15.30
C PHE A 347 -7.01 17.74 -15.21
N ASP A 348 -8.03 17.09 -15.78
CA ASP A 348 -9.40 17.50 -15.55
C ASP A 348 -9.79 17.33 -14.07
N TRP A 349 -10.75 18.13 -13.58
CA TRP A 349 -11.17 18.10 -12.17
C TRP A 349 -11.79 16.77 -11.72
N TYR A 350 -12.28 15.97 -12.65
CA TYR A 350 -12.81 14.62 -12.40
C TYR A 350 -11.76 13.51 -12.60
N SER A 351 -10.56 13.83 -13.09
CA SER A 351 -9.46 12.87 -13.28
C SER A 351 -8.49 12.99 -12.12
N SER A 352 -8.78 12.29 -11.03
CA SER A 352 -8.13 12.45 -9.72
C SER A 352 -6.79 11.69 -9.61
N PRO A 353 -5.60 12.32 -9.65
CA PRO A 353 -4.33 11.64 -9.40
C PRO A 353 -4.30 11.10 -7.98
N TRP A 354 -3.89 9.84 -7.85
CA TRP A 354 -3.91 9.12 -6.59
C TRP A 354 -2.50 8.69 -6.20
N HIS A 355 -2.06 7.50 -6.62
CA HIS A 355 -0.71 7.01 -6.35
C HIS A 355 0.25 7.27 -7.53
N ILE A 356 1.54 7.38 -7.20
CA ILE A 356 2.62 7.71 -8.12
C ILE A 356 3.84 6.81 -7.85
N VAL A 357 4.54 6.44 -8.92
CA VAL A 357 5.80 5.68 -8.87
C VAL A 357 6.85 6.31 -9.78
N ASN A 358 8.12 6.29 -9.36
CA ASN A 358 9.24 6.77 -10.16
C ASN A 358 9.82 5.67 -11.04
N ASP A 359 10.12 5.99 -12.28
CA ASP A 359 11.02 5.21 -13.11
C ASP A 359 12.48 5.44 -12.64
N LYS A 360 13.18 4.39 -12.18
CA LYS A 360 14.57 4.50 -11.68
C LYS A 360 15.60 4.79 -12.78
N HIS A 361 15.28 4.56 -14.06
CA HIS A 361 16.23 4.62 -15.20
C HIS A 361 15.97 5.79 -16.14
N ASP A 362 14.76 6.35 -16.15
CA ASP A 362 14.41 7.55 -16.92
C ASP A 362 13.82 8.63 -16.00
N ASN A 363 13.92 9.89 -16.40
CA ASN A 363 13.28 10.98 -15.67
C ASN A 363 11.78 11.00 -15.97
N ARG A 364 11.08 9.97 -15.50
CA ARG A 364 9.66 9.73 -15.72
C ARG A 364 8.99 9.23 -14.45
N VAL A 365 7.73 9.62 -14.28
CA VAL A 365 6.85 9.09 -13.24
C VAL A 365 5.58 8.56 -13.87
N TYR A 366 5.03 7.51 -13.26
CA TYR A 366 3.75 6.92 -13.64
C TYR A 366 2.73 7.14 -12.54
N LEU A 367 1.49 7.42 -12.93
CA LEU A 367 0.41 7.79 -12.02
C LEU A 367 -0.81 6.93 -12.24
N ALA A 368 -1.42 6.48 -11.16
CA ALA A 368 -2.80 6.00 -11.17
C ALA A 368 -3.74 7.17 -10.89
N LEU A 369 -4.74 7.34 -11.75
CA LEU A 369 -5.82 8.30 -11.59
C LEU A 369 -7.09 7.54 -11.23
N ALA A 370 -7.65 7.83 -10.05
CA ALA A 370 -8.88 7.19 -9.59
C ALA A 370 -10.09 7.57 -10.45
N GLY A 371 -10.07 8.76 -11.04
CA GLY A 371 -11.21 9.27 -11.80
C GLY A 371 -12.42 9.60 -10.90
N ASP A 372 -13.60 9.59 -11.52
CA ASP A 372 -14.90 9.83 -10.93
C ASP A 372 -15.94 8.97 -11.67
N GLY A 373 -16.71 8.17 -10.93
CA GLY A 373 -17.67 7.21 -11.49
C GLY A 373 -18.81 7.84 -12.31
N LEU A 374 -19.01 9.16 -12.23
CA LEU A 374 -19.97 9.89 -13.06
C LEU A 374 -19.40 10.29 -14.43
N TYR A 375 -18.08 10.18 -14.62
CA TYR A 375 -17.37 10.61 -15.81
C TYR A 375 -16.61 9.44 -16.43
N GLU A 376 -17.20 8.83 -17.45
CA GLU A 376 -16.56 7.77 -18.24
C GLU A 376 -15.23 8.27 -18.81
N GLY A 377 -14.18 7.47 -18.69
CA GLY A 377 -12.85 7.81 -19.17
C GLY A 377 -11.99 8.66 -18.21
N SER A 378 -12.49 8.94 -17.01
CA SER A 378 -11.80 9.77 -16.01
C SER A 378 -10.70 9.03 -15.24
N SER A 379 -10.90 7.72 -15.04
CA SER A 379 -9.97 6.80 -14.38
C SER A 379 -8.92 6.30 -15.38
N GLY A 380 -7.65 6.22 -14.99
CA GLY A 380 -6.61 5.85 -15.95
C GLY A 380 -5.19 5.93 -15.43
N VAL A 381 -4.25 5.71 -16.34
CA VAL A 381 -2.81 5.73 -16.06
C VAL A 381 -2.17 6.84 -16.89
N ALA A 382 -1.30 7.64 -16.27
CA ALA A 382 -0.55 8.69 -16.95
C ALA A 382 0.96 8.49 -16.80
N SER A 383 1.69 8.94 -17.81
CA SER A 383 3.15 9.08 -17.78
C SER A 383 3.51 10.55 -17.88
N LEU A 384 4.26 11.06 -16.89
CA LEU A 384 4.86 12.38 -16.94
C LEU A 384 6.38 12.26 -17.02
N SER A 385 6.99 12.91 -18.01
CA SER A 385 8.42 13.17 -18.02
C SER A 385 8.72 14.44 -17.22
N TYR A 386 9.91 14.49 -16.64
CA TYR A 386 10.35 15.64 -15.86
C TYR A 386 11.80 16.03 -16.12
N ASP A 387 12.08 17.32 -15.90
CA ASP A 387 13.44 17.80 -15.70
C ASP A 387 13.58 18.40 -14.29
N ASN A 388 14.66 19.13 -14.03
CA ASN A 388 14.89 19.75 -12.71
C ASN A 388 13.88 20.85 -12.35
N SER A 389 12.97 21.22 -13.25
CA SER A 389 12.09 22.39 -13.11
C SER A 389 10.72 22.26 -13.76
N ASN A 390 10.51 21.34 -14.70
CA ASN A 390 9.27 21.24 -15.47
C ASN A 390 8.72 19.81 -15.49
N LEU A 391 7.39 19.71 -15.62
CA LEU A 391 6.63 18.49 -15.89
C LEU A 391 6.03 18.52 -17.30
N SER A 392 6.01 17.38 -17.98
CA SER A 392 5.29 17.23 -19.24
C SER A 392 4.58 15.89 -19.34
N LEU A 393 3.33 15.90 -19.81
CA LEU A 393 2.60 14.68 -20.13
C LEU A 393 3.18 14.03 -21.38
N ASP A 394 3.59 12.78 -21.23
CA ASP A 394 3.96 11.91 -22.35
C ASP A 394 2.71 11.27 -22.95
N TRP A 395 1.89 10.65 -22.09
CA TRP A 395 0.65 9.99 -22.47
C TRP A 395 -0.29 9.80 -21.28
N PHE A 396 -1.58 9.63 -21.59
CA PHE A 396 -2.64 9.23 -20.66
C PHE A 396 -3.48 8.13 -21.32
N THR A 397 -3.72 7.05 -20.60
CA THR A 397 -4.55 5.92 -21.04
C THR A 397 -5.71 5.73 -20.09
N SER A 398 -6.92 5.69 -20.65
CA SER A 398 -8.12 5.20 -19.99
C SER A 398 -8.63 3.93 -20.67
N ASN A 399 -9.44 3.14 -19.99
CA ASN A 399 -10.12 1.96 -20.52
C ASN A 399 -11.49 1.78 -19.87
N ASP A 400 -12.44 1.18 -20.59
CA ASP A 400 -13.80 0.90 -20.08
C ASP A 400 -13.79 -0.04 -18.87
N VAL A 401 -12.73 -0.84 -18.69
CA VAL A 401 -12.58 -1.71 -17.51
C VAL A 401 -11.98 -1.01 -16.30
N PHE A 402 -11.41 0.18 -16.46
CA PHE A 402 -10.79 0.88 -15.34
C PHE A 402 -11.86 1.49 -14.46
N ASP A 403 -11.90 1.06 -13.21
CA ASP A 403 -12.78 1.62 -12.19
C ASP A 403 -11.99 1.94 -10.93
N THR A 404 -11.96 3.23 -10.59
CA THR A 404 -11.33 3.75 -9.38
C THR A 404 -9.90 3.22 -9.22
N LEU A 405 -9.02 3.51 -10.19
CA LEU A 405 -7.63 3.04 -10.10
C LEU A 405 -6.96 3.64 -8.86
N HIS A 406 -6.19 2.82 -8.16
CA HIS A 406 -5.70 3.17 -6.84
C HIS A 406 -4.18 3.04 -6.75
N GLY A 407 -3.67 1.86 -6.39
CA GLY A 407 -2.25 1.58 -6.24
C GLY A 407 -1.54 1.44 -7.58
N ILE A 408 -0.27 1.82 -7.62
CA ILE A 408 0.59 1.69 -8.81
C ILE A 408 2.00 1.30 -8.41
N ASP A 409 2.61 0.41 -9.18
CA ASP A 409 4.05 0.14 -9.14
C ASP A 409 4.56 -0.26 -10.54
N ILE A 410 5.87 -0.36 -10.71
CA ILE A 410 6.55 -0.71 -11.97
C ILE A 410 7.56 -1.84 -11.75
N SER A 411 7.75 -2.71 -12.74
CA SER A 411 8.80 -3.72 -12.69
C SER A 411 10.20 -3.09 -12.71
N ASP A 412 11.16 -3.69 -11.98
CA ASP A 412 12.56 -3.19 -11.90
C ASP A 412 13.33 -3.28 -13.25
N GLU A 413 12.85 -4.12 -14.17
CA GLU A 413 13.37 -4.25 -15.55
C GLU A 413 12.66 -3.33 -16.57
N HIS A 414 11.73 -2.49 -16.11
CA HIS A 414 11.10 -1.43 -16.93
C HIS A 414 10.29 -1.96 -18.09
N GLU A 415 9.53 -3.02 -17.86
CA GLU A 415 8.72 -3.63 -18.90
C GLU A 415 7.23 -3.37 -18.68
N GLN A 416 6.80 -3.33 -17.41
CA GLN A 416 5.39 -3.38 -17.06
C GLN A 416 5.05 -2.45 -15.90
N ILE A 417 3.87 -1.83 -16.01
CA ILE A 417 3.24 -1.03 -14.98
C ILE A 417 2.07 -1.85 -14.42
N TYR A 418 2.01 -1.94 -13.10
CA TYR A 418 0.97 -2.66 -12.37
C TYR A 418 0.07 -1.67 -11.65
N VAL A 419 -1.24 -1.73 -11.89
CA VAL A 419 -2.21 -0.79 -11.29
C VAL A 419 -3.41 -1.54 -10.76
N SER A 420 -3.78 -1.32 -9.51
CA SER A 420 -4.99 -1.91 -8.93
C SER A 420 -6.23 -1.10 -9.28
N GLY A 421 -7.30 -1.78 -9.67
CA GLY A 421 -8.63 -1.20 -9.78
C GLY A 421 -9.40 -1.44 -8.49
N ARG A 422 -9.62 -0.38 -7.71
CA ARG A 422 -10.35 -0.48 -6.45
C ARG A 422 -11.83 -0.76 -6.67
N GLY A 423 -12.41 -0.24 -7.76
CA GLY A 423 -13.81 -0.44 -8.08
C GLY A 423 -14.09 -1.81 -8.69
N ASP A 424 -13.19 -2.33 -9.54
CA ASP A 424 -13.41 -3.58 -10.29
C ASP A 424 -12.72 -4.81 -9.68
N GLY A 425 -11.82 -4.63 -8.70
CA GLY A 425 -11.10 -5.69 -8.02
C GLY A 425 -10.05 -6.41 -8.88
N ASN A 426 -9.56 -5.76 -9.94
CA ASN A 426 -8.52 -6.32 -10.81
C ASN A 426 -7.15 -5.70 -10.53
N LEU A 427 -6.10 -6.43 -10.93
CA LEU A 427 -4.77 -5.89 -11.18
C LEU A 427 -4.58 -5.73 -12.69
N HIS A 428 -4.46 -4.50 -13.15
CA HIS A 428 -4.19 -4.17 -14.54
C HIS A 428 -2.68 -4.11 -14.80
N VAL A 429 -2.28 -4.65 -15.95
CA VAL A 429 -0.89 -4.67 -16.41
C VAL A 429 -0.80 -3.87 -17.70
N LEU A 430 0.02 -2.84 -17.73
CA LEU A 430 0.25 -2.00 -18.90
C LEU A 430 1.72 -2.08 -19.33
N ASN A 431 1.99 -1.88 -20.62
CA ASN A 431 3.36 -1.62 -21.07
C ASN A 431 3.76 -0.16 -20.81
N LEU A 432 5.04 0.18 -20.98
CA LEU A 432 5.54 1.55 -20.79
C LEU A 432 5.02 2.59 -21.81
N SER A 433 4.39 2.15 -22.90
CA SER A 433 3.70 3.02 -23.86
C SER A 433 2.25 3.32 -23.47
N GLY A 434 1.77 2.74 -22.35
CA GLY A 434 0.43 2.93 -21.83
C GLY A 434 -0.61 1.98 -22.43
N ASP A 435 -0.23 0.93 -23.16
CA ASP A 435 -1.19 -0.06 -23.66
C ASP A 435 -1.52 -1.09 -22.57
N LEU A 436 -2.82 -1.36 -22.36
CA LEU A 436 -3.27 -2.44 -21.48
C LEU A 436 -2.88 -3.81 -22.07
N ILE A 437 -2.05 -4.55 -21.35
CA ILE A 437 -1.63 -5.92 -21.67
C ILE A 437 -2.63 -6.93 -21.11
N ASN A 438 -2.99 -6.79 -19.83
CA ASN A 438 -3.84 -7.76 -19.13
C ASN A 438 -4.60 -7.14 -17.96
N SER A 439 -5.68 -7.79 -17.53
CA SER A 439 -6.42 -7.49 -16.30
C SER A 439 -6.63 -8.81 -15.54
N ILE A 440 -6.08 -8.89 -14.34
CA ILE A 440 -6.02 -10.11 -13.54
C ILE A 440 -7.06 -9.98 -12.42
N PRO A 441 -8.09 -10.84 -12.36
CA PRO A 441 -9.04 -10.82 -11.26
C PRO A 441 -8.38 -11.29 -9.97
N LEU A 442 -8.46 -10.47 -8.93
CA LEU A 442 -7.85 -10.77 -7.61
C LEU A 442 -8.77 -11.61 -6.71
N SER A 443 -10.01 -11.83 -7.14
CA SER A 443 -11.00 -12.69 -6.49
C SER A 443 -12.00 -13.22 -7.52
N VAL A 444 -12.74 -14.26 -7.14
CA VAL A 444 -13.91 -14.73 -7.90
C VAL A 444 -15.05 -13.71 -7.93
N ASN A 445 -15.09 -12.79 -6.95
CA ASN A 445 -16.04 -11.68 -6.87
C ASN A 445 -15.24 -10.36 -6.82
N GLY A 446 -14.96 -9.77 -7.99
CA GLY A 446 -14.09 -8.57 -8.13
C GLY A 446 -14.57 -7.37 -7.33
N ASP A 447 -15.84 -7.01 -7.45
CA ASP A 447 -16.44 -5.81 -6.80
C ASP A 447 -16.37 -5.83 -5.26
N MET A 448 -16.08 -6.98 -4.66
CA MET A 448 -16.00 -7.17 -3.20
C MET A 448 -14.57 -7.13 -2.66
N VAL A 449 -13.56 -6.84 -3.49
CA VAL A 449 -12.14 -6.88 -3.09
C VAL A 449 -11.68 -5.52 -2.55
N MET A 450 -12.05 -4.44 -3.23
CA MET A 450 -11.44 -3.11 -3.08
C MET A 450 -9.90 -3.17 -3.08
N ALA A 451 -9.33 -3.47 -4.25
CA ALA A 451 -7.88 -3.55 -4.42
C ALA A 451 -7.23 -2.17 -4.15
N GLY A 452 -6.23 -2.16 -3.28
CA GLY A 452 -5.60 -0.96 -2.72
C GLY A 452 -4.14 -0.79 -3.18
N GLY A 453 -3.21 -0.66 -2.24
CA GLY A 453 -1.78 -0.55 -2.51
C GLY A 453 -1.24 -1.72 -3.35
N VAL A 454 -0.30 -1.39 -4.23
CA VAL A 454 0.44 -2.33 -5.09
C VAL A 454 1.93 -2.14 -4.80
N ALA A 455 2.66 -3.24 -4.68
CA ALA A 455 4.12 -3.21 -4.55
C ALA A 455 4.75 -4.36 -5.36
N PHE A 456 5.79 -4.06 -6.13
CA PHE A 456 6.55 -5.01 -6.92
C PHE A 456 7.87 -5.37 -6.22
N PHE A 457 8.28 -6.63 -6.36
CA PHE A 457 9.60 -7.12 -5.95
C PHE A 457 10.15 -8.05 -7.03
N SER A 458 11.23 -7.65 -7.69
CA SER A 458 12.08 -8.59 -8.43
C SER A 458 12.82 -9.45 -7.42
N ASP A 459 12.85 -10.76 -7.64
CA ASP A 459 13.64 -11.67 -6.78
C ASP A 459 15.12 -11.25 -6.73
N TYR A 460 15.88 -11.80 -5.78
CA TYR A 460 17.28 -11.41 -5.63
C TYR A 460 18.17 -11.97 -6.75
N ASP A 461 18.98 -11.09 -7.32
CA ASP A 461 19.97 -11.47 -8.33
C ASP A 461 21.06 -12.37 -7.76
N GLN A 462 21.32 -13.49 -8.44
CA GLN A 462 22.41 -14.38 -8.08
C GLN A 462 23.76 -13.67 -8.17
N GLY A 463 24.50 -13.68 -7.06
CA GLY A 463 25.82 -13.07 -6.95
C GLY A 463 25.83 -11.59 -6.55
N ASN A 464 24.68 -10.92 -6.52
CA ASN A 464 24.53 -9.57 -5.95
C ASN A 464 24.16 -9.70 -4.47
N LEU A 465 25.11 -9.46 -3.56
CA LEU A 465 24.98 -9.76 -2.13
C LEU A 465 24.70 -8.53 -1.27
N ASN A 466 24.62 -7.34 -1.87
CA ASN A 466 24.19 -6.10 -1.24
C ASN A 466 23.00 -5.44 -1.95
N ASN A 467 22.46 -6.06 -3.00
CA ASN A 467 21.29 -5.60 -3.75
C ASN A 467 21.46 -4.16 -4.28
N ASP A 468 22.63 -3.84 -4.84
CA ASP A 468 22.94 -2.52 -5.43
C ASP A 468 22.95 -2.51 -6.96
N ASP A 469 22.31 -3.51 -7.57
CA ASP A 469 22.25 -3.79 -9.01
C ASP A 469 23.62 -4.00 -9.70
N LEU A 470 24.71 -4.14 -8.94
CA LEU A 470 26.05 -4.41 -9.46
C LEU A 470 26.59 -5.73 -8.92
N ILE A 471 27.19 -6.53 -9.80
CA ILE A 471 27.96 -7.72 -9.40
C ILE A 471 29.44 -7.39 -9.54
N ASP A 472 30.10 -7.12 -8.41
CA ASP A 472 31.48 -6.65 -8.38
C ASP A 472 32.35 -7.25 -7.24
N ILE A 473 33.55 -6.71 -7.06
CA ILE A 473 34.51 -7.23 -6.06
C ILE A 473 34.01 -7.11 -4.62
N PHE A 474 33.07 -6.21 -4.35
CA PHE A 474 32.44 -6.04 -3.06
C PHE A 474 31.57 -7.24 -2.70
N ASP A 475 30.83 -7.82 -3.65
CA ASP A 475 30.08 -9.06 -3.44
C ASP A 475 30.99 -10.23 -3.05
N ILE A 476 32.17 -10.33 -3.67
CA ILE A 476 33.17 -11.32 -3.26
C ILE A 476 33.60 -11.10 -1.80
N ILE A 477 33.83 -9.85 -1.40
CA ILE A 477 34.22 -9.51 -0.03
C ILE A 477 33.10 -9.89 0.94
N LEU A 478 31.84 -9.62 0.60
CA LEU A 478 30.67 -9.97 1.37
C LEU A 478 30.53 -11.48 1.52
N LEU A 479 30.61 -12.23 0.41
CA LEU A 479 30.50 -13.69 0.40
C LEU A 479 31.60 -14.35 1.24
N VAL A 480 32.84 -13.90 1.09
CA VAL A 480 33.97 -14.39 1.89
C VAL A 480 33.78 -14.05 3.37
N SER A 481 33.29 -12.84 3.68
CA SER A 481 33.04 -12.43 5.06
C SER A 481 31.95 -13.28 5.71
N TYR A 482 30.90 -13.59 4.96
CA TYR A 482 29.83 -14.50 5.37
C TYR A 482 30.36 -15.91 5.65
N ILE A 483 31.09 -16.52 4.72
CA ILE A 483 31.68 -17.87 4.89
C ILE A 483 32.61 -17.94 6.10
N LEU A 484 33.35 -16.87 6.37
CA LEU A 484 34.26 -16.78 7.51
C LEU A 484 33.56 -16.46 8.84
N GLY A 485 32.25 -16.19 8.84
CA GLY A 485 31.48 -15.78 10.02
C GLY A 485 31.89 -14.41 10.57
N ASN A 486 32.42 -13.54 9.72
CA ASN A 486 32.88 -12.19 10.08
C ASN A 486 31.88 -11.10 9.69
N LEU A 487 30.74 -11.47 9.11
CA LEU A 487 29.69 -10.54 8.71
C LEU A 487 28.64 -10.48 9.83
N GLU A 488 28.39 -9.28 10.35
CA GLU A 488 27.33 -9.01 11.32
C GLU A 488 26.19 -8.26 10.63
N ASN A 489 24.95 -8.48 11.06
CA ASN A 489 23.75 -7.74 10.61
C ASN A 489 23.51 -7.77 9.08
N TYR A 490 23.70 -8.93 8.45
CA TYR A 490 23.36 -9.13 7.04
C TYR A 490 21.94 -9.70 6.86
N ASN A 491 21.37 -9.52 5.66
CA ASN A 491 20.12 -10.14 5.27
C ASN A 491 20.36 -11.62 4.96
N GLU A 492 19.99 -12.50 5.88
CA GLU A 492 20.22 -13.95 5.75
C GLU A 492 19.52 -14.53 4.52
N ILE A 493 18.35 -14.00 4.17
CA ILE A 493 17.57 -14.46 3.03
C ILE A 493 18.26 -14.08 1.73
N LEU A 494 18.69 -12.82 1.58
CA LEU A 494 19.49 -12.36 0.43
C LEU A 494 20.72 -13.26 0.24
N PHE A 495 21.46 -13.55 1.31
CA PHE A 495 22.65 -14.40 1.21
C PHE A 495 22.29 -15.83 0.81
N ASN A 496 21.22 -16.40 1.35
CA ASN A 496 20.77 -17.74 1.00
C ASN A 496 20.27 -17.85 -0.46
N THR A 497 19.65 -16.80 -0.99
CA THR A 497 19.13 -16.76 -2.36
C THR A 497 20.24 -16.42 -3.38
N SER A 498 21.06 -15.42 -3.10
CA SER A 498 22.06 -14.89 -4.03
C SER A 498 23.45 -15.51 -3.89
N GLY A 499 23.78 -16.09 -2.73
CA GLY A 499 25.12 -16.57 -2.41
C GLY A 499 25.45 -18.00 -2.85
N ASP A 500 24.45 -18.86 -3.04
CA ASP A 500 24.63 -20.24 -3.53
C ASP A 500 24.60 -20.29 -5.06
N LEU A 501 25.71 -19.87 -5.67
CA LEU A 501 25.84 -19.74 -7.11
C LEU A 501 25.88 -21.07 -7.86
N ASN A 502 26.18 -22.16 -7.16
CA ASN A 502 26.23 -23.49 -7.75
C ASN A 502 24.97 -24.34 -7.47
N ILE A 503 24.09 -23.86 -6.59
CA ILE A 503 22.80 -24.45 -6.23
C ILE A 503 22.96 -25.85 -5.61
N ASP A 504 24.00 -26.06 -4.79
CA ASP A 504 24.20 -27.31 -4.05
C ASP A 504 23.65 -27.27 -2.61
N GLY A 505 23.06 -26.13 -2.22
CA GLY A 505 22.48 -25.88 -0.91
C GLY A 505 23.52 -25.47 0.14
N SER A 506 24.77 -25.23 -0.24
CA SER A 506 25.84 -24.76 0.65
C SER A 506 26.55 -23.54 0.05
N ILE A 507 26.66 -22.47 0.83
CA ILE A 507 27.46 -21.31 0.44
C ILE A 507 28.89 -21.51 0.93
N ASP A 508 29.81 -21.75 0.00
CA ASP A 508 31.21 -22.00 0.30
C ASP A 508 32.20 -21.40 -0.71
N ILE A 509 33.47 -21.85 -0.65
CA ILE A 509 34.54 -21.33 -1.49
C ILE A 509 34.30 -21.56 -3.00
N LEU A 510 33.49 -22.56 -3.37
CA LEU A 510 33.11 -22.82 -4.75
C LEU A 510 32.25 -21.69 -5.30
N ASP A 511 31.35 -21.12 -4.51
CA ASP A 511 30.53 -19.98 -4.91
C ASP A 511 31.38 -18.73 -5.07
N VAL A 512 32.35 -18.51 -4.18
CA VAL A 512 33.34 -17.42 -4.34
C VAL A 512 34.10 -17.56 -5.66
N MET A 513 34.47 -18.78 -6.05
CA MET A 513 35.15 -19.03 -7.32
C MET A 513 34.24 -18.75 -8.53
N LEU A 514 32.95 -19.08 -8.44
CA LEU A 514 31.96 -18.78 -9.47
C LEU A 514 31.71 -17.28 -9.60
N LEU A 515 31.54 -16.58 -8.47
CA LEU A 515 31.35 -15.13 -8.44
C LEU A 515 32.54 -14.40 -9.07
N ALA A 516 33.76 -14.79 -8.70
CA ALA A 516 34.97 -14.27 -9.32
C ALA A 516 35.03 -14.55 -10.83
N SER A 517 34.54 -15.72 -11.27
CA SER A 517 34.45 -16.04 -12.69
C SER A 517 33.41 -15.15 -13.41
N ILE A 518 32.27 -14.85 -12.80
CA ILE A 518 31.26 -13.95 -13.36
C ILE A 518 31.87 -12.56 -13.60
N ILE A 519 32.50 -11.98 -12.58
CA ILE A 519 33.11 -10.64 -12.63
C ILE A 519 34.29 -10.56 -13.62
N LEU A 520 35.08 -11.63 -13.75
CA LEU A 520 36.20 -11.65 -14.70
C LEU A 520 35.76 -11.83 -16.15
N ASN A 521 34.56 -12.37 -16.39
CA ASN A 521 34.02 -12.59 -17.73
C ASN A 521 33.02 -11.51 -18.19
N SER A 522 32.61 -10.60 -17.30
CA SER A 522 31.75 -9.45 -17.63
C SER A 522 32.51 -8.25 -18.24
N ASN A 523 33.83 -8.38 -18.46
CA ASN A 523 34.69 -7.37 -19.09
C ASN A 523 35.06 -7.66 -20.55
#